data_AF-A0A9W9YEP1-F1
#
_entry.id   AF-A0A9W9YEP1-F1
#
_cell.length_a   1.000
_cell.length_b   1.000
_cell.length_c   1.000
_cell.angle_alpha   90.00
_cell.angle_beta   90.00
_cell.angle_gamma   90.00
#
_symmetry.space_group_name_H-M   'P 1'
#
loop_
_entity.id
_entity.type
_entity.pdbx_description
1 polymer ?
#
loop_
_entity_poly.entity_id
_entity_poly.type
_entity_poly.pdbx_seq_one_letter_code
_entity_poly.pdbx_strand_id
1 'polypeptide(L)'
;MQKVIFVLLLAITLKVTLVHVEALKCVEWECNSVESCNSLNGVPPEVVECSGKCFTYETTDTRHIITKGCYPASDAESSCSSDEECDNYYRAMIEMFAAGDREVSCRHQCCDHDECNAASL
;
A
#
# COMPACT_ATOMS: atom_id res chain seq x y z
N MET A 1 29.17 37.39 -25.50
CA MET A 1 29.46 36.26 -24.59
C MET A 1 28.34 36.00 -23.57
N GLN A 2 27.64 37.02 -23.06
CA GLN A 2 26.56 36.88 -22.06
C GLN A 2 25.33 36.06 -22.52
N LYS A 3 25.00 36.08 -23.82
CA LYS A 3 23.87 35.30 -24.39
C LYS A 3 24.09 33.79 -24.38
N VAL A 4 25.34 33.34 -24.42
CA VAL A 4 25.69 31.89 -24.47
C VAL A 4 25.54 31.26 -23.08
N ILE A 5 25.86 32.01 -22.02
CA ILE A 5 25.74 31.57 -20.63
C ILE A 5 24.27 31.39 -20.24
N PHE A 6 23.39 32.29 -20.69
CA PHE A 6 21.95 32.16 -20.43
C PHE A 6 21.33 30.91 -21.04
N VAL A 7 21.73 30.55 -22.27
CA VAL A 7 21.22 29.34 -22.95
C VAL A 7 21.74 28.07 -22.26
N LEU A 8 23.00 28.08 -21.80
CA LEU A 8 23.57 26.97 -21.04
C LEU A 8 22.89 26.78 -19.68
N LEU A 9 22.61 27.85 -18.95
CA LEU A 9 21.89 27.78 -17.67
C LEU A 9 20.45 27.29 -17.85
N LEU A 10 19.75 27.76 -18.89
CA LEU A 10 18.39 27.28 -19.21
C LEU A 10 18.39 25.80 -19.61
N ALA A 11 19.40 25.35 -20.36
CA ALA A 11 19.51 23.95 -20.76
C ALA A 11 19.86 23.02 -19.58
N ILE A 12 20.61 23.52 -18.59
CA ILE A 12 20.91 22.78 -17.35
C ILE A 12 19.68 22.73 -16.45
N THR A 13 18.94 23.83 -16.26
CA THR A 13 17.71 23.82 -15.46
C THR A 13 16.61 22.97 -16.10
N LEU A 14 16.51 22.95 -17.43
CA LEU A 14 15.53 22.11 -18.14
C LEU A 14 15.85 20.60 -18.04
N LYS A 15 17.12 20.23 -17.86
CA LYS A 15 17.52 18.82 -17.66
C LYS A 15 17.31 18.33 -16.22
N VAL A 16 17.19 19.23 -15.24
CA VAL A 16 17.14 18.88 -13.81
C VAL A 16 15.73 18.56 -13.31
N THR A 17 14.68 18.86 -14.07
CA THR A 17 13.28 18.70 -13.61
C THR A 17 12.45 17.64 -14.34
N LEU A 18 13.10 16.63 -14.92
CA LEU A 18 12.40 15.41 -15.34
C LEU A 18 13.04 14.18 -14.70
N VAL A 19 13.14 14.19 -13.37
CA VAL A 19 13.16 12.93 -12.62
C VAL A 19 11.75 12.36 -12.80
N HIS A 20 11.56 11.51 -13.80
CA HIS A 20 10.43 10.58 -13.80
C HIS A 20 10.61 9.73 -12.56
N VAL A 21 9.95 10.11 -11.47
CA VAL A 21 9.66 9.18 -10.40
C VAL A 21 8.63 8.25 -11.02
N GLU A 22 9.08 7.11 -11.53
CA GLU A 22 8.16 6.05 -11.94
C GLU A 22 7.29 5.73 -10.73
N ALA A 23 5.98 5.89 -10.88
CA ALA A 23 5.06 5.60 -9.81
C ALA A 23 5.10 4.10 -9.52
N LEU A 24 5.27 3.75 -8.25
CA LEU A 24 5.25 2.37 -7.78
C LEU A 24 3.87 1.78 -8.04
N LYS A 25 3.79 0.58 -8.62
CA LYS A 25 2.51 -0.10 -8.80
C LYS A 25 2.18 -0.98 -7.61
N CYS A 26 1.00 -0.82 -7.04
CA CYS A 26 0.53 -1.64 -5.92
C CYS A 26 -0.81 -2.28 -6.24
N VAL A 27 -1.06 -3.46 -5.68
CA VAL A 27 -2.38 -4.08 -5.72
C VAL A 27 -3.25 -3.45 -4.62
N GLU A 28 -4.41 -2.96 -5.00
CA GLU A 28 -5.48 -2.53 -4.10
C GLU A 28 -6.59 -3.57 -4.12
N TRP A 29 -6.90 -4.11 -2.93
CA TRP A 29 -7.87 -5.18 -2.81
C TRP A 29 -8.31 -5.35 -1.36
N GLU A 30 -9.62 -5.48 -1.14
CA GLU A 30 -10.18 -5.78 0.18
C GLU A 30 -11.04 -7.05 0.10
N CYS A 31 -10.77 -7.98 1.02
CA CYS A 31 -11.51 -9.20 1.19
C CYS A 31 -11.80 -9.43 2.67
N ASN A 32 -13.06 -9.73 2.99
CA ASN A 32 -13.54 -9.82 4.39
C ASN A 32 -13.91 -11.25 4.84
N SER A 33 -13.60 -12.26 4.03
CA SER A 33 -13.84 -13.69 4.33
C SER A 33 -13.06 -14.62 3.39
N VAL A 34 -12.77 -15.84 3.83
CA VAL A 34 -12.15 -16.89 2.99
C VAL A 34 -12.93 -17.13 1.70
N GLU A 35 -14.27 -17.08 1.76
CA GLU A 35 -15.12 -17.24 0.57
C GLU A 35 -14.98 -16.05 -0.39
N SER A 36 -14.94 -14.80 0.10
CA SER A 36 -14.75 -13.62 -0.76
C SER A 36 -13.34 -13.53 -1.36
N CYS A 37 -12.32 -14.04 -0.67
CA CYS A 37 -10.94 -14.06 -1.17
C CYS A 37 -10.75 -15.09 -2.30
N ASN A 38 -11.60 -16.13 -2.33
CA ASN A 38 -11.57 -17.19 -3.32
C ASN A 38 -12.65 -17.05 -4.41
N SER A 39 -13.54 -16.05 -4.28
CA SER A 39 -14.72 -15.95 -5.12
C SER A 39 -14.49 -15.00 -6.30
N LEU A 40 -14.83 -15.48 -7.49
CA LEU A 40 -15.04 -14.68 -8.71
C LEU A 40 -16.10 -13.57 -8.55
N ASN A 41 -16.83 -13.51 -7.42
CA ASN A 41 -17.80 -12.47 -7.08
C ASN A 41 -17.24 -11.37 -6.16
N GLY A 42 -15.96 -11.41 -5.79
CA GLY A 42 -15.28 -10.29 -5.11
C GLY A 42 -14.96 -9.15 -6.07
N VAL A 43 -14.69 -7.96 -5.54
CA VAL A 43 -14.06 -6.89 -6.35
C VAL A 43 -12.71 -7.42 -6.80
N PRO A 44 -12.43 -7.52 -8.12
CA PRO A 44 -11.15 -8.01 -8.58
C PRO A 44 -10.03 -7.08 -8.09
N PRO A 45 -8.84 -7.62 -7.77
CA PRO A 45 -7.70 -6.78 -7.39
C PRO A 45 -7.39 -5.78 -8.51
N GLU A 46 -7.24 -4.51 -8.14
CA GLU A 46 -6.87 -3.43 -9.05
C GLU A 46 -5.39 -3.08 -8.86
N VAL A 47 -4.71 -2.71 -9.94
CA VAL A 47 -3.33 -2.20 -9.85
C VAL A 47 -3.38 -0.68 -9.94
N VAL A 48 -2.90 -0.03 -8.89
CA VAL A 48 -2.91 1.43 -8.73
C VAL A 48 -1.49 1.99 -8.67
N GLU A 49 -1.33 3.22 -9.16
CA GLU A 49 -0.08 3.96 -9.10
C GLU A 49 0.07 4.66 -7.74
N CYS A 50 1.22 4.49 -7.12
CA CYS A 50 1.51 4.93 -5.76
C CYS A 50 2.87 5.63 -5.68
N SER A 51 2.96 6.56 -4.72
CA SER A 51 4.18 7.36 -4.51
C SER A 51 5.08 6.84 -3.40
N GLY A 52 4.56 5.98 -2.51
CA GLY A 52 5.27 5.47 -1.33
C GLY A 52 5.56 3.97 -1.38
N LYS A 53 4.83 3.20 -0.57
CA LYS A 53 5.03 1.74 -0.40
C LYS A 53 3.70 1.01 -0.52
N CYS A 54 3.73 -0.22 -1.00
CA CYS A 54 2.57 -1.11 -0.96
C CYS A 54 2.44 -1.76 0.41
N PHE A 55 1.23 -2.05 0.85
CA PHE A 55 0.96 -2.74 2.11
C PHE A 55 0.04 -3.95 1.92
N THR A 56 0.05 -4.84 2.91
CA THR A 56 -0.91 -5.92 3.12
C THR A 56 -1.18 -6.10 4.61
N TYR A 57 -2.46 -6.08 4.98
CA TYR A 57 -2.98 -6.49 6.27
C TYR A 57 -3.65 -7.85 6.13
N GLU A 58 -3.36 -8.76 7.04
CA GLU A 58 -3.97 -10.09 7.07
C GLU A 58 -4.29 -10.54 8.50
N THR A 59 -5.49 -11.09 8.70
CA THR A 59 -5.91 -11.69 9.98
C THR A 59 -6.02 -13.21 9.87
N THR A 60 -5.41 -13.96 10.80
CA THR A 60 -5.24 -15.43 10.66
C THR A 60 -6.22 -16.30 11.43
N ASP A 61 -7.04 -15.77 12.35
CA ASP A 61 -7.74 -16.63 13.33
C ASP A 61 -9.11 -17.16 12.92
N THR A 62 -10.08 -16.29 12.59
CA THR A 62 -11.49 -16.72 12.42
C THR A 62 -12.23 -16.12 11.24
N ARG A 63 -11.81 -14.93 10.79
CA ARG A 63 -12.15 -14.39 9.47
C ARG A 63 -10.84 -14.05 8.81
N HIS A 64 -10.56 -14.73 7.70
CA HIS A 64 -9.41 -14.37 6.88
C HIS A 64 -9.79 -13.08 6.16
N ILE A 65 -9.34 -11.96 6.72
CA ILE A 65 -9.50 -10.63 6.13
C ILE A 65 -8.15 -10.27 5.53
N ILE A 66 -8.15 -9.87 4.27
CA ILE A 66 -6.96 -9.40 3.57
C ILE A 66 -7.27 -8.01 3.02
N THR A 67 -6.43 -7.04 3.35
CA THR A 67 -6.54 -5.69 2.84
C THR A 67 -5.20 -5.25 2.27
N LYS A 68 -5.21 -4.87 1.00
CA LYS A 68 -4.04 -4.46 0.23
C LYS A 68 -4.26 -3.06 -0.30
N GLY A 69 -3.18 -2.30 -0.40
CA GLY A 69 -3.21 -0.96 -0.96
C GLY A 69 -1.82 -0.35 -0.93
N CYS A 70 -1.77 0.98 -0.84
CA CYS A 70 -0.51 1.68 -0.72
C CYS A 70 -0.59 2.91 0.19
N TYR A 71 0.57 3.23 0.78
CA TYR A 71 0.77 4.47 1.49
C TYR A 71 1.37 5.53 0.56
N PRO A 72 0.98 6.81 0.71
CA PRO A 72 1.70 7.91 0.09
C PRO A 72 3.11 8.01 0.67
N ALA A 73 4.04 8.59 -0.09
CA ALA A 73 5.44 8.74 0.31
C ALA A 73 5.63 9.44 1.67
N SER A 74 4.72 10.35 2.03
CA SER A 74 4.77 11.08 3.30
C SER A 74 4.56 10.19 4.53
N ASP A 75 3.80 9.10 4.36
CA ASP A 75 3.26 8.32 5.49
C ASP A 75 3.86 6.90 5.52
N ALA A 76 4.44 6.45 4.40
CA ALA A 76 4.92 5.08 4.21
C ALA A 76 5.92 4.61 5.29
N GLU A 77 6.90 5.44 5.68
CA GLU A 77 7.90 5.03 6.68
C GLU A 77 7.28 4.89 8.08
N SER A 78 6.39 5.81 8.47
CA SER A 78 5.71 5.73 9.78
C SER A 78 4.71 4.59 9.84
N SER A 79 3.91 4.41 8.79
CA SER A 79 2.87 3.37 8.77
C SER A 79 3.48 1.97 8.72
N CYS A 80 4.50 1.75 7.88
CA CYS A 80 5.15 0.44 7.71
C CYS A 80 6.04 0.00 8.88
N SER A 81 6.40 0.92 9.78
CA SER A 81 7.27 0.61 10.93
C SER A 81 6.50 0.39 12.23
N SER A 82 5.18 0.62 12.24
CA SER A 82 4.38 0.47 13.45
C SER A 82 3.55 -0.82 13.42
N ASP A 83 3.71 -1.62 14.48
CA ASP A 83 2.79 -2.72 14.79
C ASP A 83 1.41 -2.19 15.24
N GLU A 84 1.36 -0.91 15.61
CA GLU A 84 0.17 -0.19 16.10
C GLU A 84 -0.92 -0.01 15.03
N GLU A 85 -0.55 0.04 13.74
CA GLU A 85 -1.56 0.07 12.67
C GLU A 85 -2.33 -1.26 12.56
N CYS A 86 -1.68 -2.39 12.84
CA CYS A 86 -2.36 -3.68 12.90
C CYS A 86 -3.40 -3.70 14.02
N ASP A 87 -3.04 -3.21 15.21
CA ASP A 87 -3.94 -3.13 16.36
C ASP A 87 -5.11 -2.16 16.14
N ASN A 88 -4.87 -1.02 15.48
CA ASN A 88 -5.91 -0.04 15.18
C ASN A 88 -6.86 -0.52 14.07
N TYR A 89 -6.32 -1.09 12.99
CA TYR A 89 -7.11 -1.72 11.93
C TYR A 89 -7.95 -2.88 12.50
N TYR A 90 -7.33 -3.69 13.35
CA TYR A 90 -7.97 -4.78 14.07
C TYR A 90 -9.14 -4.32 14.95
N ARG A 91 -8.95 -3.29 15.79
CA ARG A 91 -10.02 -2.77 16.66
C ARG A 91 -11.20 -2.24 15.84
N ALA A 92 -10.95 -1.53 14.76
CA ALA A 92 -12.00 -1.06 13.86
C ALA A 92 -12.80 -2.22 13.25
N MET A 93 -12.13 -3.29 12.81
CA MET A 93 -12.79 -4.44 12.19
C MET A 93 -13.52 -5.33 13.20
N ILE A 94 -12.99 -5.53 14.41
CA ILE A 94 -13.69 -6.27 15.48
C ILE A 94 -14.95 -5.56 15.94
N GLU A 95 -14.90 -4.23 16.16
CA GLU A 95 -16.08 -3.44 16.56
C GLU A 95 -17.21 -3.58 15.54
N MET A 96 -16.88 -3.74 14.26
CA MET A 96 -17.85 -3.93 13.19
C MET A 96 -18.34 -5.37 13.02
N PHE A 97 -17.57 -6.39 13.43
CA PHE A 97 -17.80 -7.77 12.96
C PHE A 97 -17.74 -8.89 14.01
N ALA A 98 -17.20 -8.69 15.21
CA ALA A 98 -17.00 -9.74 16.20
C ALA A 98 -17.61 -9.40 17.57
N ALA A 99 -18.71 -10.07 17.91
CA ALA A 99 -19.22 -10.14 19.27
C ALA A 99 -18.35 -11.13 20.08
N GLY A 100 -17.33 -10.63 20.77
CA GLY A 100 -16.60 -11.35 21.82
C GLY A 100 -15.09 -11.27 21.72
N ASP A 101 -14.44 -11.30 22.89
CA ASP A 101 -12.98 -11.37 23.05
C ASP A 101 -12.43 -12.64 22.41
N ARG A 102 -11.82 -12.51 21.24
CA ARG A 102 -10.96 -13.53 20.66
C ARG A 102 -9.61 -12.89 20.42
N GLU A 103 -8.53 -13.58 20.81
CA GLU A 103 -7.20 -13.24 20.32
C GLU A 103 -7.22 -13.46 18.81
N VAL A 104 -6.82 -12.43 18.05
CA VAL A 104 -6.65 -12.50 16.61
C VAL A 104 -5.27 -11.94 16.34
N SER A 105 -4.44 -12.70 15.63
CA SER A 105 -3.18 -12.19 15.11
C SER A 105 -3.43 -11.41 13.82
N CYS A 106 -2.81 -10.23 13.74
CA CYS A 106 -2.77 -9.39 12.55
C CYS A 106 -1.32 -9.36 12.04
N ARG A 107 -1.14 -9.50 10.73
CA ARG A 107 0.13 -9.37 10.03
C ARG A 107 0.08 -8.14 9.13
N HIS A 108 0.99 -7.20 9.36
CA HIS A 108 1.22 -6.06 8.49
C HIS A 108 2.53 -6.26 7.72
N GLN A 109 2.47 -6.18 6.40
CA GLN A 109 3.65 -6.30 5.54
C GLN A 109 3.69 -5.14 4.55
N CYS A 110 4.86 -4.50 4.45
CA CYS A 110 5.14 -3.47 3.45
C CYS A 110 6.25 -3.87 2.49
N CYS A 111 6.21 -3.29 1.30
CA CYS A 111 7.21 -3.48 0.26
C CYS A 111 7.24 -2.31 -0.75
N ASP A 112 8.32 -2.20 -1.52
CA ASP A 112 8.65 -1.01 -2.32
C ASP A 112 9.08 -1.34 -3.77
N HIS A 113 8.58 -2.44 -4.33
CA HIS A 113 8.73 -2.79 -5.74
C HIS A 113 7.38 -3.11 -6.38
N ASP A 114 7.29 -2.99 -7.70
CA ASP A 114 6.02 -3.13 -8.42
C ASP A 114 5.31 -4.44 -8.09
N GLU A 115 4.02 -4.32 -7.75
CA GLU A 115 3.09 -5.41 -7.46
C GLU A 115 3.63 -6.39 -6.39
N CYS A 116 4.51 -5.93 -5.50
CA CYS A 116 5.12 -6.74 -4.45
C CYS A 116 4.11 -7.33 -3.47
N ASN A 117 2.94 -6.69 -3.35
CA ASN A 117 1.82 -7.15 -2.54
C ASN A 117 0.81 -8.00 -3.34
N ALA A 118 1.10 -8.39 -4.58
CA ALA A 118 0.17 -9.18 -5.40
C ALA A 118 -0.05 -10.60 -4.86
N ALA A 119 1.01 -11.24 -4.38
CA ALA A 119 0.92 -12.58 -3.81
C ALA A 119 0.08 -12.56 -2.52
N SER A 120 -0.91 -13.44 -2.42
CA SER A 120 -1.49 -13.88 -1.14
C SER A 120 -0.60 -15.00 -0.61
N LEU A 121 -0.26 -15.00 0.68
CA LEU A 121 0.33 -16.18 1.33
C LEU A 121 -0.72 -17.28 1.53
#